data_AF-A0A355V0N6-F1
#
_entry.id   AF-A0A355V0N6-F1
#
_cell.length_a   1.000
_cell.length_b   1.000
_cell.length_c   1.000
_cell.angle_alpha   90.00
_cell.angle_beta   90.00
_cell.angle_gamma   90.00
#
_symmetry.space_group_name_H-M   'P 1'
#
loop_
_entity.id
_entity.type
_entity.pdbx_description
1 polymer ?
#
loop_
_entity_poly.entity_id
_entity_poly.type
_entity_poly.pdbx_seq_one_letter_code
_entity_poly.pdbx_strand_id
1 'polypeptide(L)' 'MDSNMKVKLLAVTYEGILTVTDADALRNALVNGIGREKAYGMGLMTLAGIKND' A
#
# COMPACT_ATOMS: atom_id res chain seq x y z
N MET A 1 12.73 -15.11 29.24
CA MET A 1 12.13 -13.77 29.32
C MET A 1 11.45 -13.56 27.97
N ASP A 2 10.27 -14.16 27.81
CA ASP A 2 9.58 -14.22 26.53
C ASP A 2 8.75 -12.96 26.35
N SER A 3 9.35 -11.96 25.70
CA SER A 3 8.69 -10.71 25.34
C SER A 3 7.73 -10.95 24.18
N ASN A 4 6.61 -11.65 24.43
CA ASN A 4 5.51 -11.74 23.49
C ASN A 4 4.75 -10.41 23.48
N MET A 5 5.32 -9.40 22.82
CA MET A 5 4.67 -8.11 22.63
C MET A 5 3.55 -8.27 21.62
N LYS A 6 2.30 -8.23 22.10
CA LYS A 6 1.11 -8.24 21.23
C LYS A 6 0.98 -6.89 20.54
N VAL A 7 1.13 -6.88 19.21
CA VAL A 7 0.89 -5.70 18.36
C VAL A 7 -0.52 -5.77 17.80
N LYS A 8 -1.28 -4.67 17.86
CA LYS A 8 -2.58 -4.53 17.18
C LYS A 8 -2.36 -3.76 15.89
N LEU A 9 -2.78 -4.34 14.77
CA LEU A 9 -2.70 -3.76 13.43
C LEU A 9 -4.12 -3.62 12.87
N LEU A 10 -4.40 -2.55 12.14
CA LEU A 10 -5.67 -2.38 11.42
C LEU A 10 -5.39 -2.42 9.93
N ALA A 11 -5.90 -3.44 9.24
CA ALA A 11 -5.71 -3.62 7.81
C ALA A 11 -7.01 -3.34 7.05
N VAL A 12 -6.89 -2.62 5.93
CA VAL A 12 -7.96 -2.39 4.96
C VAL A 12 -7.38 -2.60 3.57
N THR A 13 -8.13 -3.27 2.70
CA THR A 13 -7.79 -3.43 1.28
C THR A 13 -8.66 -2.48 0.46
N TYR A 14 -8.03 -1.67 -0.39
CA TYR A 14 -8.71 -0.80 -1.33
C TYR A 14 -8.53 -1.36 -2.75
N GLU A 15 -9.62 -1.44 -3.50
CA GLU A 15 -9.65 -1.94 -4.88
C GLU A 15 -10.44 -0.98 -5.78
N GLY A 16 -9.98 -0.81 -7.02
CA GLY A 16 -10.69 0.01 -8.01
C GLY A 16 -9.77 0.63 -9.05
N ILE A 17 -10.29 1.71 -9.66
CA ILE A 17 -9.60 2.51 -10.68
C ILE A 17 -9.17 3.82 -10.05
N LEU A 18 -7.96 4.28 -10.37
CA LEU A 18 -7.45 5.58 -9.98
C LEU A 18 -7.00 6.38 -11.20
N THR A 19 -7.01 7.69 -11.07
CA THR A 19 -6.45 8.62 -12.06
C THR A 19 -5.12 9.15 -11.54
N VAL A 20 -4.06 9.02 -12.34
CA VAL A 20 -2.75 9.58 -11.99
C VAL A 20 -2.79 11.10 -12.15
N THR A 21 -2.70 11.82 -11.03
CA THR A 21 -2.65 13.30 -11.03
C THR A 21 -1.23 13.84 -10.98
N ASP A 22 -0.31 13.10 -10.37
CA ASP A 22 1.13 13.37 -10.30
C ASP A 22 1.88 12.04 -10.42
N ALA A 23 2.70 11.91 -11.46
CA ALA A 23 3.41 10.68 -11.76
C ALA A 23 4.56 10.40 -10.78
N ASP A 24 5.24 11.43 -10.29
CA ASP A 24 6.40 11.25 -9.40
C ASP A 24 5.93 10.91 -7.98
N ALA A 25 4.85 11.55 -7.53
CA ALA A 25 4.17 11.18 -6.28
C ALA A 25 3.71 9.71 -6.32
N LEU A 26 3.11 9.27 -7.42
CA LEU A 26 2.66 7.88 -7.57
C LEU A 26 3.83 6.88 -7.55
N ARG A 27 4.92 7.16 -8.27
CA ARG A 27 6.13 6.31 -8.26
C ARG A 27 6.69 6.17 -6.86
N ASN A 28 6.81 7.28 -6.14
CA ASN A 28 7.30 7.28 -4.76
C ASN A 28 6.39 6.45 -3.84
N ALA A 29 5.07 6.59 -3.99
CA ALA A 29 4.11 5.82 -3.21
C ALA A 29 4.14 4.32 -3.54
N LEU A 30 4.29 3.95 -4.80
CA LEU A 30 4.41 2.55 -5.24
C LEU A 30 5.67 1.87 -4.70
N VAL A 31 6.82 2.56 -4.81
CA VAL A 31 8.11 1.99 -4.41
C VAL A 31 8.20 1.89 -2.89
N ASN A 32 7.77 2.93 -2.18
CA ASN A 32 7.94 2.98 -0.73
C ASN A 32 6.74 2.40 0.03
N GLY A 33 5.60 2.17 -0.62
CA GLY A 33 4.33 1.84 -0.01
C GLY A 33 3.68 3.01 0.74
N ILE A 34 2.38 2.88 1.05
CA ILE A 34 1.57 3.93 1.73
C ILE A 34 1.24 3.51 3.17
N GLY A 35 1.29 4.46 4.10
CA GLY A 35 0.84 4.26 5.48
C GLY A 35 1.89 3.68 6.43
N ARG A 36 1.43 3.22 7.60
CA ARG A 36 2.26 2.63 8.68
C ARG A 36 2.30 1.10 8.52
N GLU A 37 3.05 0.41 9.39
CA GLU A 37 3.01 -1.06 9.47
C GLU A 37 3.53 -1.80 8.22
N LYS A 38 4.36 -1.13 7.40
CA LYS A 38 4.94 -1.69 6.17
C LYS A 38 5.74 -2.98 6.40
N ALA A 39 6.45 -3.07 7.53
CA ALA A 39 7.18 -4.26 7.94
C ALA A 39 6.27 -5.46 8.28
N TYR A 40 4.96 -5.23 8.42
CA TYR A 40 3.96 -6.25 8.73
C TYR A 40 3.09 -6.62 7.53
N GLY A 41 3.44 -6.19 6.31
CA GLY A 41 2.72 -6.54 5.07
C GLY A 41 1.70 -5.50 4.60
N MET A 42 1.65 -4.32 5.24
CA MET A 42 0.72 -3.25 4.90
C MET A 42 1.35 -2.23 3.95
N GLY A 43 0.52 -1.53 3.19
CA GLY A 43 0.97 -0.43 2.33
C GLY A 43 1.54 -0.83 0.96
N LEU A 44 1.57 -2.13 0.64
CA LEU A 44 1.85 -2.58 -0.72
C LEU A 44 0.72 -2.15 -1.64
N MET A 45 1.08 -1.65 -2.83
CA MET A 45 0.14 -1.27 -3.88
C MET A 45 0.47 -2.03 -5.16
N THR A 46 -0.57 -2.54 -5.81
CA THR A 46 -0.47 -3.23 -7.09
C THR A 46 -1.28 -2.47 -8.13
N LEU A 47 -0.69 -2.21 -9.30
CA LEU A 47 -1.36 -1.54 -10.41
C LEU A 47 -1.35 -2.44 -11.64
N ALA A 48 -2.43 -2.33 -12.43
CA ALA A 48 -2.54 -2.89 -13.76
C ALA A 48 -3.01 -1.80 -14.72
N GLY A 49 -2.53 -1.82 -15.96
CA GLY A 49 -3.02 -0.90 -17.00
C GLY A 49 -4.49 -1.18 -17.31
N ILE A 50 -5.28 -0.13 -17.47
CA ILE A 50 -6.67 -0.25 -17.94
C ILE A 50 -6.64 -0.40 -19.45
N LYS A 51 -7.29 -1.44 -19.96
CA LYS A 51 -7.51 -1.61 -21.40
C LYS A 51 -8.71 -0.76 -21.79
N ASN A 52 -8.50 0.18 -22.69
CA ASN A 52 -9.58 0.86 -23.39
C ASN A 52 -9.79 0.08 -24.69
N ASP A 53 -10.91 -0.65 -24.78
CA ASP A 53 -11.34 -1.33 -26.02
C ASP A 53 -11.93 -0.33 -27.03
#